data_AF-A0A3D0WYK1-F1
#
_entry.id   AF-A0A3D0WYK1-F1
#
_cell.length_a   1.000
_cell.length_b   1.000
_cell.length_c   1.000
_cell.angle_alpha   90.00
_cell.angle_beta   90.00
_cell.angle_gamma   90.00
#
_symmetry.space_group_name_H-M   'P 1'
#
loop_
_entity.id
_entity.type
_entity.pdbx_description
1 polymer ?
#
loop_
_entity_poly.entity_id
_entity_poly.type
_entity_poly.pdbx_seq_one_letter_code
_entity_poly.pdbx_strand_id
1 'polypeptide(L)'
;TYFQELAKYIQAVHGMSFGDAQALTQAVKKDVGAGITMGGADGYGRKLREYLPAHQQAGGFEPISAQEAQGAHAFAVENALRITERTTYQAMEALIHNLNTMNSRAGAQVPFSSLNYGTDTSPEGRMVMKNLLLATEAGLGQGETPIFPVQIFKVKEGVNYNPGDPNYDLFKLSIKVSAKRLFPNFSFLDAPFNLQYYKPGDYNTEVAYMGCRTRVMGNVHDRSREVTCGRGNLSFTSINLPRIGIEAHGDVKKFYAILDERIDLVIRQL
;
A
#
# COMPACT_ATOMS: atom_id res chain seq x y z
N THR A 1 16.08 -4.52 -13.18
CA THR A 1 15.52 -3.47 -14.04
C THR A 1 16.51 -2.34 -14.32
N TYR A 2 16.82 -1.44 -13.38
CA TYR A 2 17.72 -0.29 -13.64
C TYR A 2 19.05 -0.64 -14.33
N PHE A 3 19.83 -1.56 -13.74
CA PHE A 3 21.12 -1.96 -14.31
C PHE A 3 21.03 -2.62 -15.69
N GLN A 4 19.90 -3.27 -16.00
CA GLN A 4 19.67 -3.84 -17.32
C GLN A 4 19.41 -2.73 -18.35
N GLU A 5 18.62 -1.71 -17.99
CA GLU A 5 18.39 -0.55 -18.85
C GLU A 5 19.65 0.30 -19.03
N LEU A 6 20.47 0.41 -17.97
CA LEU A 6 21.79 1.06 -18.05
C LEU A 6 22.71 0.33 -19.03
N ALA A 7 22.76 -1.01 -18.99
CA ALA A 7 23.57 -1.80 -19.91
C ALA A 7 23.10 -1.64 -21.36
N LYS A 8 21.77 -1.63 -21.60
CA LYS A 8 21.20 -1.40 -22.94
C LYS A 8 21.57 -0.02 -23.49
N TYR A 9 21.53 1.02 -22.67
CA TYR A 9 21.93 2.36 -23.10
C TYR A 9 23.39 2.39 -23.51
N ILE A 10 24.28 1.88 -22.64
CA ILE A 10 25.72 1.85 -22.90
C ILE A 10 26.03 1.05 -24.17
N GLN A 11 25.39 -0.12 -24.33
CA GLN A 11 25.51 -0.94 -25.54
C GLN A 11 25.12 -0.16 -26.80
N ALA A 12 23.98 0.55 -26.76
CA ALA A 12 23.44 1.25 -27.93
C ALA A 12 24.26 2.50 -28.29
N VAL A 13 24.70 3.27 -27.29
CA VAL A 13 25.37 4.56 -27.50
C VAL A 13 26.86 4.41 -27.79
N HIS A 14 27.54 3.48 -27.11
CA HIS A 14 28.98 3.25 -27.27
C HIS A 14 29.31 2.08 -28.21
N GLY A 15 28.30 1.41 -28.78
CA GLY A 15 28.52 0.26 -29.66
C GLY A 15 29.23 -0.92 -28.96
N MET A 16 29.27 -0.94 -27.63
CA MET A 16 29.90 -2.01 -26.85
C MET A 16 29.17 -3.34 -27.06
N SER A 17 29.90 -4.46 -26.89
CA SER A 17 29.22 -5.76 -26.81
C SER A 17 28.28 -5.79 -25.60
N PHE A 18 27.22 -6.60 -25.67
CA PHE A 18 26.31 -6.74 -24.53
C PHE A 18 27.03 -7.29 -23.28
N GLY A 19 28.04 -8.16 -23.46
CA GLY A 19 28.85 -8.69 -22.37
C GLY A 19 29.67 -7.60 -21.67
N ASP A 20 30.28 -6.68 -22.43
CA ASP A 20 31.07 -5.59 -21.87
C ASP A 20 30.19 -4.56 -21.17
N ALA A 21 29.04 -4.21 -21.75
CA ALA A 21 28.06 -3.35 -21.11
C ALA A 21 27.52 -3.97 -19.79
N GLN A 22 27.31 -5.29 -19.77
CA GLN A 22 26.97 -6.01 -18.54
C GLN A 22 28.11 -5.97 -17.52
N ALA A 23 29.35 -6.18 -17.93
CA ALA A 23 30.51 -6.12 -17.04
C ALA A 23 30.66 -4.73 -16.40
N LEU A 24 30.52 -3.67 -17.20
CA LEU A 24 30.58 -2.29 -16.72
C LEU A 24 29.45 -1.98 -15.73
N THR A 25 28.23 -2.44 -16.02
CA THR A 25 27.10 -2.24 -15.08
C THR A 25 27.22 -3.07 -13.80
N GLN A 26 27.88 -4.23 -13.82
CA GLN A 26 28.21 -4.97 -12.61
C GLN A 26 29.28 -4.24 -11.78
N ALA A 27 30.27 -3.62 -12.42
CA ALA A 27 31.25 -2.78 -11.73
C ALA A 27 30.56 -1.58 -11.06
N VAL A 28 29.68 -0.88 -11.79
CA VAL A 28 28.82 0.18 -11.21
C VAL A 28 28.04 -0.34 -10.00
N LYS A 29 27.40 -1.51 -10.12
CA LYS A 29 26.59 -2.08 -9.03
C LYS A 29 27.44 -2.41 -7.78
N LYS A 30 28.68 -2.87 -7.98
CA LYS A 30 29.62 -3.21 -6.91
C LYS A 30 30.15 -1.95 -6.22
N ASP A 31 30.56 -0.96 -6.99
CA ASP A 31 31.36 0.16 -6.49
C ASP A 31 30.52 1.39 -6.14
N VAL A 32 29.42 1.64 -6.87
CA VAL A 32 28.45 2.72 -6.58
C VAL A 32 27.32 2.24 -5.66
N GLY A 33 26.97 0.96 -5.76
CA GLY A 33 25.99 0.27 -4.92
C GLY A 33 24.76 -0.23 -5.68
N ALA A 34 24.06 -1.22 -5.13
CA ALA A 34 22.91 -1.85 -5.78
C ALA A 34 21.55 -1.23 -5.41
N GLY A 35 21.49 -0.44 -4.34
CA GLY A 35 20.24 0.02 -3.71
C GLY A 35 19.68 1.32 -4.30
N ILE A 36 19.40 1.34 -5.60
CA ILE A 36 18.69 2.48 -6.21
C ILE A 36 17.19 2.40 -5.89
N THR A 37 16.64 3.50 -5.36
CA THR A 37 15.22 3.67 -5.04
C THR A 37 14.63 4.81 -5.86
N MET A 38 13.30 4.92 -5.94
CA MET A 38 12.64 6.01 -6.67
C MET A 38 12.97 7.37 -6.05
N GLY A 39 12.94 7.45 -4.71
CA GLY A 39 13.32 8.67 -3.98
C GLY A 39 14.83 8.97 -3.97
N GLY A 40 15.67 7.97 -4.29
CA GLY A 40 17.14 8.08 -4.27
C GLY A 40 17.79 8.25 -5.64
N ALA A 41 17.00 8.31 -6.73
CA ALA A 41 17.50 8.30 -8.10
C ALA A 41 18.51 9.43 -8.38
N ASP A 42 18.17 10.68 -8.03
CA ASP A 42 19.05 11.84 -8.26
C ASP A 42 20.40 11.74 -7.53
N GLY A 43 20.36 11.21 -6.29
CA GLY A 43 21.56 10.94 -5.52
C GLY A 43 22.44 9.89 -6.18
N TYR A 44 21.83 8.85 -6.74
CA TYR A 44 22.52 7.81 -7.49
C TYR A 44 23.13 8.35 -8.79
N GLY A 45 22.41 9.21 -9.51
CA GLY A 45 22.88 9.84 -10.74
C GLY A 45 24.16 10.66 -10.55
N ARG A 46 24.25 11.43 -9.46
CA ARG A 46 25.47 12.17 -9.11
C ARG A 46 26.68 11.27 -8.93
N LYS A 47 26.52 10.17 -8.19
CA LYS A 47 27.61 9.19 -8.01
C LYS A 47 28.01 8.53 -9.33
N LEU A 48 27.03 8.19 -10.18
CA LEU A 48 27.31 7.57 -11.47
C LEU A 48 28.08 8.52 -12.40
N ARG A 49 27.73 9.81 -12.38
CA ARG A 49 28.38 10.86 -13.16
C ARG A 49 29.86 11.05 -12.79
N GLU A 50 30.23 10.82 -11.53
CA GLU A 50 31.61 10.86 -11.07
C GLU A 50 32.35 9.54 -11.36
N TYR A 51 31.66 8.41 -11.13
CA TYR A 51 32.24 7.08 -11.23
C TYR A 51 32.58 6.66 -12.66
N LEU A 52 31.65 6.78 -13.62
CA LEU A 52 31.85 6.25 -14.97
C LEU A 52 33.07 6.86 -15.69
N PRO A 53 33.27 8.19 -15.71
CA PRO A 53 34.47 8.76 -16.34
C PRO A 53 35.77 8.28 -15.67
N ALA A 54 35.81 8.26 -14.33
CA ALA A 54 36.99 7.85 -13.58
C ALA A 54 37.32 6.37 -13.78
N HIS A 55 36.31 5.50 -13.78
CA HIS A 55 36.46 4.07 -14.02
C HIS A 55 37.01 3.79 -15.42
N GLN A 56 36.43 4.42 -16.45
CA GLN A 56 36.88 4.21 -17.82
C GLN A 56 38.30 4.70 -18.05
N GLN A 57 38.65 5.86 -17.48
CA GLN A 57 40.02 6.39 -17.55
C GLN A 57 41.03 5.47 -16.84
N ALA A 58 40.72 5.00 -15.62
CA ALA A 58 41.61 4.14 -14.86
C ALA A 58 41.82 2.76 -15.51
N GLY A 59 40.79 2.24 -16.19
CA GLY A 59 40.87 0.97 -16.90
C GLY A 59 41.45 1.04 -18.32
N GLY A 60 41.71 2.24 -18.85
CA GLY A 60 42.12 2.43 -20.25
C GLY A 60 41.03 2.01 -21.26
N PHE A 61 39.75 2.11 -20.85
CA PHE A 61 38.60 1.76 -21.68
C PHE A 61 38.09 2.96 -22.48
N GLU A 62 37.10 2.73 -23.34
CA GLU A 62 36.42 3.80 -24.08
C GLU A 62 35.89 4.89 -23.10
N PRO A 63 36.26 6.16 -23.31
CA PRO A 63 35.82 7.25 -22.45
C PRO A 63 34.30 7.38 -22.42
N ILE A 64 33.75 7.53 -21.22
CA ILE A 64 32.36 7.94 -21.00
C ILE A 64 32.42 9.26 -20.26
N SER A 65 31.94 10.33 -20.88
CA SER A 65 31.91 11.66 -20.28
C SER A 65 30.87 11.75 -19.15
N ALA A 66 31.00 12.76 -18.29
CA ALA A 66 30.02 13.04 -17.26
C ALA A 66 28.61 13.32 -17.84
N GLN A 67 28.53 13.89 -19.04
CA GLN A 67 27.28 14.15 -19.73
C GLN A 67 26.63 12.85 -20.23
N GLU A 68 27.42 11.95 -20.82
CA GLU A 68 26.94 10.63 -21.26
C GLU A 68 26.54 9.76 -20.07
N ALA A 69 27.29 9.80 -18.96
CA ALA A 69 26.92 9.12 -17.72
C ALA A 69 25.57 9.62 -17.17
N GLN A 70 25.32 10.94 -17.23
CA GLN A 70 24.03 11.51 -16.84
C GLN A 70 22.91 11.09 -17.80
N GLY A 71 23.17 11.06 -19.12
CA GLY A 71 22.22 10.58 -20.12
C GLY A 71 21.86 9.11 -19.92
N ALA A 72 22.86 8.27 -19.64
CA ALA A 72 22.69 6.86 -19.33
C ALA A 72 21.86 6.65 -18.05
N HIS A 73 22.12 7.43 -17.01
CA HIS A 73 21.32 7.43 -15.79
C HIS A 73 19.86 7.80 -16.06
N ALA A 74 19.62 8.92 -16.74
CA ALA A 74 18.27 9.41 -17.02
C ALA A 74 17.45 8.38 -17.83
N PHE A 75 18.05 7.84 -18.89
CA PHE A 75 17.43 6.78 -19.69
C PHE A 75 17.09 5.53 -18.87
N ALA A 76 18.03 5.09 -18.03
CA ALA A 76 17.86 3.90 -17.21
C ALA A 76 16.79 4.10 -16.12
N VAL A 77 16.72 5.28 -15.49
CA VAL A 77 15.68 5.64 -14.52
C VAL A 77 14.32 5.66 -15.20
N GLU A 78 14.17 6.36 -16.32
CA GLU A 78 12.89 6.49 -17.04
C GLU A 78 12.33 5.11 -17.43
N ASN A 79 13.14 4.28 -18.09
CA ASN A 79 12.70 2.95 -18.50
C ASN A 79 12.46 2.02 -17.32
N ALA A 80 13.29 2.08 -16.27
CA ALA A 80 13.08 1.27 -15.09
C ALA A 80 11.79 1.65 -14.36
N LEU A 81 11.49 2.95 -14.23
CA LEU A 81 10.25 3.43 -13.63
C LEU A 81 9.04 2.99 -14.44
N ARG A 82 9.08 3.15 -15.77
CA ARG A 82 8.00 2.70 -16.67
C ARG A 82 7.73 1.20 -16.55
N ILE A 83 8.79 0.39 -16.51
CA ILE A 83 8.67 -1.06 -16.33
C ILE A 83 8.11 -1.39 -14.95
N THR A 84 8.65 -0.77 -13.89
CA THR A 84 8.20 -0.99 -12.51
C THR A 84 6.74 -0.59 -12.33
N GLU A 85 6.29 0.53 -12.89
CA GLU A 85 4.88 0.95 -12.82
C GLU A 85 3.97 -0.06 -13.52
N ARG A 86 4.34 -0.51 -14.74
CA ARG A 86 3.58 -1.53 -15.47
C ARG A 86 3.51 -2.85 -14.68
N THR A 87 4.63 -3.32 -14.14
CA THR A 87 4.67 -4.55 -13.35
C THR A 87 3.87 -4.41 -12.06
N THR A 88 3.90 -3.24 -11.41
CA THR A 88 3.10 -2.95 -10.21
C THR A 88 1.62 -2.99 -10.53
N TYR A 89 1.18 -2.36 -11.63
CA TYR A 89 -0.20 -2.43 -12.09
C TYR A 89 -0.66 -3.88 -12.31
N GLN A 90 0.11 -4.66 -13.08
CA GLN A 90 -0.18 -6.08 -13.31
C GLN A 90 -0.23 -6.90 -12.02
N ALA A 91 0.63 -6.61 -11.04
CA ALA A 91 0.60 -7.26 -9.74
C ALA A 91 -0.67 -6.92 -8.96
N MET A 92 -1.17 -5.68 -9.05
CA MET A 92 -2.44 -5.29 -8.41
C MET A 92 -3.65 -5.92 -9.11
N GLU A 93 -3.65 -6.02 -10.44
CA GLU A 93 -4.69 -6.76 -11.18
C GLU A 93 -4.71 -8.24 -10.75
N ALA A 94 -3.54 -8.88 -10.71
CA ALA A 94 -3.42 -10.26 -10.27
C ALA A 94 -3.87 -10.45 -8.81
N LEU A 95 -3.53 -9.51 -7.92
CA LEU A 95 -3.97 -9.53 -6.53
C LEU A 95 -5.50 -9.49 -6.42
N ILE A 96 -6.15 -8.54 -7.09
CA ILE A 96 -7.61 -8.41 -7.09
C ILE A 96 -8.25 -9.65 -7.71
N HIS A 97 -7.76 -10.11 -8.87
CA HIS A 97 -8.27 -11.31 -9.52
C HIS A 97 -8.18 -12.55 -8.61
N ASN A 98 -7.02 -12.78 -7.99
CA ASN A 98 -6.79 -13.93 -7.13
C ASN A 98 -7.70 -13.89 -5.89
N LEU A 99 -7.93 -12.72 -5.30
CA LEU A 99 -8.83 -12.57 -4.15
C LEU A 99 -10.32 -12.78 -4.51
N ASN A 100 -10.67 -12.84 -5.80
CA ASN A 100 -12.02 -13.17 -6.26
C ASN A 100 -12.13 -14.55 -6.94
N THR A 101 -11.03 -15.30 -7.07
CA THR A 101 -11.02 -16.60 -7.78
C THR A 101 -10.41 -17.74 -6.97
N MET A 102 -9.52 -17.45 -6.02
CA MET A 102 -8.96 -18.47 -5.14
C MET A 102 -9.99 -18.90 -4.11
N ASN A 103 -10.37 -20.17 -4.13
CA ASN A 103 -11.24 -20.75 -3.13
C ASN A 103 -10.47 -21.07 -1.84
N SER A 104 -11.08 -20.80 -0.69
CA SER A 104 -10.57 -21.28 0.60
C SER A 104 -10.60 -22.82 0.68
N ARG A 105 -9.82 -23.42 1.62
CA ARG A 105 -9.61 -24.89 1.77
C ARG A 105 -10.89 -25.74 1.80
N ALA A 106 -12.07 -25.16 2.07
CA ALA A 106 -13.36 -25.83 2.06
C ALA A 106 -14.13 -25.72 0.72
N GLY A 107 -13.52 -25.18 -0.34
CA GLY A 107 -14.03 -25.22 -1.72
C GLY A 107 -15.26 -24.38 -2.02
N ALA A 108 -15.82 -23.65 -1.04
CA ALA A 108 -17.14 -23.03 -1.20
C ALA A 108 -17.14 -21.49 -1.32
N GLN A 109 -16.09 -20.79 -0.87
CA GLN A 109 -16.06 -19.33 -0.84
C GLN A 109 -14.65 -18.75 -1.01
N VAL A 110 -14.58 -17.62 -1.71
CA VAL A 110 -13.41 -16.74 -1.79
C VAL A 110 -13.05 -16.19 -0.40
N PRO A 111 -11.76 -15.99 -0.09
CA PRO A 111 -11.35 -15.48 1.22
C PRO A 111 -11.87 -14.07 1.44
N PHE A 112 -12.61 -13.86 2.52
CA PHE A 112 -12.96 -12.53 2.96
C PHE A 112 -11.66 -11.79 3.32
N SER A 113 -11.32 -10.79 2.52
CA SER A 113 -10.06 -10.04 2.65
C SER A 113 -10.33 -8.53 2.67
N SER A 114 -9.49 -7.81 3.40
CA SER A 114 -9.55 -6.35 3.49
C SER A 114 -8.15 -5.74 3.42
N LEU A 115 -7.97 -4.69 2.62
CA LEU A 115 -6.73 -3.92 2.51
C LEU A 115 -6.94 -2.52 3.11
N ASN A 116 -6.04 -2.13 4.03
CA ASN A 116 -6.04 -0.79 4.64
C ASN A 116 -4.78 -0.05 4.18
N TYR A 117 -4.92 1.09 3.50
CA TYR A 117 -3.81 1.85 2.90
C TYR A 117 -4.14 3.35 2.85
N GLY A 118 -3.21 4.23 2.47
CA GLY A 118 -3.48 5.65 2.22
C GLY A 118 -2.44 6.62 2.81
N THR A 119 -1.64 6.16 3.79
CA THR A 119 -0.76 7.01 4.59
C THR A 119 0.72 7.01 4.18
N ASP A 120 1.14 6.07 3.34
CA ASP A 120 2.54 6.00 2.88
C ASP A 120 2.83 7.10 1.85
N THR A 121 3.75 8.02 2.17
CA THR A 121 4.12 9.14 1.29
C THR A 121 5.38 8.86 0.46
N SER A 122 6.00 7.68 0.61
CA SER A 122 7.13 7.30 -0.24
C SER A 122 6.70 7.18 -1.71
N PRO A 123 7.57 7.49 -2.68
CA PRO A 123 7.23 7.30 -4.09
C PRO A 123 6.79 5.86 -4.42
N GLU A 124 7.44 4.88 -3.81
CA GLU A 124 7.12 3.46 -3.94
C GLU A 124 5.73 3.12 -3.38
N GLY A 125 5.43 3.54 -2.15
CA GLY A 125 4.13 3.34 -1.51
C GLY A 125 3.00 4.02 -2.30
N ARG A 126 3.24 5.25 -2.77
CA ARG A 126 2.32 5.97 -3.66
C ARG A 126 2.06 5.23 -4.97
N MET A 127 3.10 4.66 -5.60
CA MET A 127 2.94 3.86 -6.82
C MET A 127 2.07 2.61 -6.57
N VAL A 128 2.27 1.91 -5.46
CA VAL A 128 1.44 0.75 -5.08
C VAL A 128 -0.01 1.17 -4.88
N MET A 129 -0.27 2.21 -4.10
CA MET A 129 -1.63 2.69 -3.84
C MET A 129 -2.33 3.20 -5.09
N LYS A 130 -1.63 3.96 -5.94
CA LYS A 130 -2.13 4.42 -7.24
C LYS A 130 -2.54 3.24 -8.12
N ASN A 131 -1.66 2.26 -8.27
CA ASN A 131 -1.94 1.11 -9.14
C ASN A 131 -3.01 0.18 -8.58
N LEU A 132 -3.14 0.06 -7.25
CA LEU A 132 -4.25 -0.66 -6.63
C LEU A 132 -5.59 0.02 -6.96
N LEU A 133 -5.66 1.34 -6.83
CA LEU A 133 -6.84 2.12 -7.19
C LEU A 133 -7.17 2.00 -8.69
N LEU A 134 -6.17 2.09 -9.56
CA LEU A 134 -6.38 1.97 -11.01
C LEU A 134 -6.84 0.57 -11.43
N ALA A 135 -6.25 -0.49 -10.86
CA ALA A 135 -6.68 -1.87 -11.11
C ALA A 135 -8.11 -2.11 -10.59
N THR A 136 -8.46 -1.51 -9.46
CA THR A 136 -9.84 -1.53 -8.94
C THR A 136 -10.81 -0.80 -9.86
N GLU A 137 -10.41 0.37 -10.38
CA GLU A 137 -11.20 1.13 -11.35
C GLU A 137 -11.45 0.33 -12.63
N ALA A 138 -10.42 -0.34 -13.16
CA ALA A 138 -10.51 -1.20 -14.33
C ALA A 138 -11.56 -2.31 -14.14
N GLY A 139 -11.63 -2.89 -12.93
CA GLY A 139 -12.56 -3.95 -12.59
C GLY A 139 -12.02 -5.34 -12.95
N LEU A 140 -12.80 -6.37 -12.64
CA LEU A 140 -12.50 -7.76 -13.02
C LEU A 140 -13.00 -8.04 -14.43
N GLY A 141 -12.42 -9.01 -15.14
CA GLY A 141 -13.00 -9.55 -16.37
C GLY A 141 -13.41 -8.49 -17.40
N GLN A 142 -14.71 -8.33 -17.61
CA GLN A 142 -15.30 -7.34 -18.54
C GLN A 142 -15.54 -5.97 -17.88
N GLY A 143 -14.83 -5.70 -16.79
CA GLY A 143 -14.98 -4.50 -15.98
C GLY A 143 -16.04 -4.64 -14.89
N GLU A 144 -16.30 -5.84 -14.36
CA GLU A 144 -17.17 -6.01 -13.19
C GLU A 144 -16.55 -5.42 -11.92
N THR A 145 -17.41 -5.00 -10.97
CA THR A 145 -16.94 -4.49 -9.68
C THR A 145 -16.42 -5.64 -8.81
N PRO A 146 -15.15 -5.63 -8.38
CA PRO A 146 -14.62 -6.67 -7.49
C PRO A 146 -15.30 -6.60 -6.12
N ILE A 147 -15.67 -7.77 -5.58
CA ILE A 147 -16.23 -7.87 -4.23
C ILE A 147 -15.11 -7.84 -3.19
N PHE A 148 -13.98 -8.49 -3.50
CA PHE A 148 -12.79 -8.52 -2.66
C PHE A 148 -11.54 -7.96 -3.38
N PRO A 149 -10.52 -7.51 -2.65
CA PRO A 149 -10.57 -7.21 -1.23
C PRO A 149 -11.49 -6.02 -0.94
N VAL A 150 -12.10 -6.00 0.25
CA VAL A 150 -12.65 -4.75 0.80
C VAL A 150 -11.50 -3.77 0.94
N GLN A 151 -11.62 -2.59 0.34
CA GLN A 151 -10.56 -1.58 0.43
C GLN A 151 -10.95 -0.47 1.37
N ILE A 152 -10.02 -0.08 2.25
CA ILE A 152 -10.18 0.99 3.22
C ILE A 152 -9.02 1.98 3.03
N PHE A 153 -9.36 3.16 2.51
CA PHE A 153 -8.46 4.29 2.40
C PHE A 153 -8.43 5.07 3.71
N LYS A 154 -7.28 5.10 4.37
CA LYS A 154 -7.01 5.86 5.58
C LYS A 154 -6.83 7.33 5.22
N VAL A 155 -7.70 8.17 5.74
CA VAL A 155 -7.70 9.62 5.56
C VAL A 155 -7.00 10.29 6.72
N LYS A 156 -6.05 11.18 6.43
CA LYS A 156 -5.29 11.93 7.43
C LYS A 156 -4.86 13.30 6.90
N GLU A 157 -5.03 14.33 7.73
CA GLU A 157 -4.49 15.68 7.50
C GLU A 157 -2.97 15.70 7.49
N GLY A 158 -2.39 16.47 6.56
CA GLY A 158 -0.94 16.52 6.34
C GLY A 158 -0.41 15.34 5.53
N VAL A 159 -1.30 14.43 5.10
CA VAL A 159 -0.93 13.25 4.31
C VAL A 159 -1.74 13.18 3.03
N ASN A 160 -3.08 13.17 3.09
CA ASN A 160 -3.92 13.00 1.90
C ASN A 160 -5.22 13.82 1.88
N TYR A 161 -5.57 14.52 2.96
CA TYR A 161 -6.91 15.11 3.08
C TYR A 161 -7.02 16.49 2.44
N ASN A 162 -6.01 17.35 2.62
CA ASN A 162 -6.06 18.75 2.23
C ASN A 162 -5.33 19.02 0.90
N PRO A 163 -5.78 20.01 0.10
CA PRO A 163 -5.00 20.49 -1.03
C PRO A 163 -3.57 20.87 -0.60
N GLY A 164 -2.58 20.30 -1.29
CA GLY A 164 -1.16 20.47 -0.97
C GLY A 164 -0.56 19.32 -0.16
N ASP A 165 -1.38 18.46 0.45
CA ASP A 165 -0.90 17.25 1.11
C ASP A 165 -0.26 16.29 0.08
N PRO A 166 0.81 15.54 0.45
CA PRO A 166 1.58 14.72 -0.49
C PRO A 166 0.74 13.72 -1.31
N ASN A 167 -0.29 13.14 -0.68
CA ASN A 167 -1.19 12.14 -1.25
C ASN A 167 -2.60 12.66 -1.57
N TYR A 168 -2.78 13.99 -1.67
CA TYR A 168 -4.08 14.58 -2.03
C TYR A 168 -4.57 14.14 -3.42
N ASP A 169 -3.65 13.90 -4.35
CA ASP A 169 -3.95 13.31 -5.66
C ASP A 169 -4.53 11.90 -5.54
N LEU A 170 -3.98 11.08 -4.65
CA LEU A 170 -4.46 9.73 -4.37
C LEU A 170 -5.81 9.73 -3.64
N PHE A 171 -6.06 10.71 -2.77
CA PHE A 171 -7.39 10.88 -2.16
C PHE A 171 -8.45 11.20 -3.20
N LYS A 172 -8.20 12.13 -4.12
CA LYS A 172 -9.11 12.41 -5.25
C LYS A 172 -9.32 11.18 -6.14
N LEU A 173 -8.25 10.44 -6.43
CA LEU A 173 -8.36 9.19 -7.17
C LEU A 173 -9.24 8.19 -6.42
N SER A 174 -9.04 8.01 -5.12
CA SER A 174 -9.82 7.09 -4.29
C SER A 174 -11.32 7.40 -4.30
N ILE A 175 -11.71 8.69 -4.27
CA ILE A 175 -13.11 9.12 -4.39
C ILE A 175 -13.67 8.75 -5.76
N LYS A 176 -12.92 9.01 -6.84
CA LYS A 176 -13.32 8.67 -8.21
C LYS A 176 -13.53 7.16 -8.36
N VAL A 177 -12.64 6.33 -7.81
CA VAL A 177 -12.77 4.87 -7.86
C VAL A 177 -13.97 4.40 -7.03
N SER A 178 -14.14 4.93 -5.81
CA SER A 178 -15.27 4.62 -4.94
C SER A 178 -16.62 4.92 -5.60
N ALA A 179 -16.73 6.06 -6.31
CA ALA A 179 -17.94 6.41 -7.06
C ALA A 179 -18.29 5.42 -8.19
N LYS A 180 -17.31 4.67 -8.72
CA LYS A 180 -17.51 3.68 -9.80
C LYS A 180 -17.62 2.25 -9.30
N ARG A 181 -16.97 1.93 -8.17
CA ARG A 181 -16.69 0.56 -7.72
C ARG A 181 -17.08 0.29 -6.27
N LEU A 182 -17.73 1.24 -5.60
CA LEU A 182 -18.11 1.21 -4.17
C LEU A 182 -16.92 1.18 -3.19
N PHE A 183 -15.70 0.94 -3.68
CA PHE A 183 -14.46 0.89 -2.93
C PHE A 183 -13.43 1.87 -3.49
N PRO A 184 -12.55 2.43 -2.65
CA PRO A 184 -12.42 2.15 -1.21
C PRO A 184 -13.49 2.82 -0.33
N ASN A 185 -13.69 2.25 0.85
CA ASN A 185 -14.28 2.91 2.03
C ASN A 185 -13.26 3.82 2.70
N PHE A 186 -13.68 4.70 3.60
CA PHE A 186 -12.81 5.70 4.23
C PHE A 186 -12.68 5.52 5.75
N SER A 187 -11.44 5.57 6.25
CA SER A 187 -11.10 5.52 7.67
C SER A 187 -10.42 6.82 8.09
N PHE A 188 -11.07 7.65 8.90
CA PHE A 188 -10.50 8.91 9.34
C PHE A 188 -9.62 8.71 10.57
N LEU A 189 -8.30 8.88 10.41
CA LEU A 189 -7.34 8.71 11.51
C LEU A 189 -7.41 9.85 12.52
N ASP A 190 -7.77 11.06 12.09
CA ASP A 190 -7.86 12.25 12.95
C ASP A 190 -9.18 12.33 13.74
N ALA A 191 -10.10 11.38 13.56
CA ALA A 191 -11.28 11.29 14.41
C ALA A 191 -10.86 11.10 15.89
N PRO A 192 -11.47 11.79 16.88
CA PRO A 192 -10.98 11.80 18.26
C PRO A 192 -10.79 10.40 18.90
N PHE A 193 -11.66 9.45 18.56
CA PHE A 193 -11.57 8.08 19.05
C PHE A 193 -10.49 7.22 18.37
N ASN A 194 -9.96 7.65 17.23
CA ASN A 194 -8.83 7.04 16.53
C ASN A 194 -7.52 7.76 16.86
N LEU A 195 -7.54 9.09 16.88
CA LEU A 195 -6.38 9.95 17.06
C LEU A 195 -5.62 9.67 18.36
N GLN A 196 -6.33 9.31 19.43
CA GLN A 196 -5.73 9.00 20.73
C GLN A 196 -4.68 7.86 20.69
N TYR A 197 -4.76 6.98 19.69
CA TYR A 197 -3.82 5.88 19.54
C TYR A 197 -2.67 6.16 18.58
N TYR A 198 -2.88 7.11 17.65
CA TYR A 198 -1.95 7.39 16.57
C TYR A 198 -0.62 7.96 17.09
N LYS A 199 0.49 7.41 16.63
CA LYS A 199 1.84 7.91 16.85
C LYS A 199 2.48 8.21 15.49
N PRO A 200 2.95 9.45 15.26
CA PRO A 200 3.63 9.80 14.01
C PRO A 200 4.77 8.83 13.68
N GLY A 201 4.79 8.33 12.44
CA GLY A 201 5.84 7.42 11.95
C GLY A 201 5.68 5.95 12.35
N ASP A 202 4.66 5.58 13.14
CA ASP A 202 4.39 4.20 13.53
C ASP A 202 3.11 3.68 12.87
N TYR A 203 3.25 2.96 11.75
CA TYR A 203 2.14 2.38 11.00
C TYR A 203 1.28 1.43 11.86
N ASN A 204 1.85 0.86 12.92
CA ASN A 204 1.18 -0.08 13.79
C ASN A 204 0.19 0.62 14.74
N THR A 205 0.29 1.94 14.85
CA THR A 205 -0.62 2.78 15.64
C THR A 205 -1.74 3.39 14.81
N GLU A 206 -1.69 3.22 13.48
CA GLU A 206 -2.77 3.60 12.60
C GLU A 206 -3.90 2.57 12.70
N VAL A 207 -5.10 3.04 13.01
CA VAL A 207 -6.30 2.20 13.06
C VAL A 207 -6.55 1.54 11.71
N ALA A 208 -6.76 0.22 11.73
CA ALA A 208 -7.24 -0.55 10.59
C ALA A 208 -8.54 -1.29 10.94
N TYR A 209 -9.29 -1.63 9.90
CA TYR A 209 -10.53 -2.37 10.00
C TYR A 209 -10.33 -3.77 9.42
N MET A 210 -10.66 -4.78 10.23
CA MET A 210 -10.66 -6.18 9.83
C MET A 210 -12.03 -6.57 9.30
N GLY A 211 -12.01 -7.35 8.22
CA GLY A 211 -13.24 -7.83 7.60
C GLY A 211 -14.10 -6.67 7.13
N CYS A 212 -15.38 -6.66 7.49
CA CYS A 212 -16.30 -5.59 7.10
C CYS A 212 -16.05 -4.26 7.84
N ARG A 213 -15.81 -4.32 9.16
CA ARG A 213 -15.82 -3.12 10.03
C ARG A 213 -15.22 -3.31 11.43
N THR A 214 -14.58 -4.44 11.70
CA THR A 214 -14.11 -4.74 13.06
C THR A 214 -12.85 -3.94 13.36
N ARG A 215 -12.94 -3.00 14.30
CA ARG A 215 -11.83 -2.16 14.76
C ARG A 215 -11.23 -2.75 16.04
N VAL A 216 -9.94 -3.08 16.04
CA VAL A 216 -9.24 -3.60 17.23
C VAL A 216 -8.03 -2.72 17.51
N MET A 217 -8.19 -1.76 18.43
CA MET A 217 -7.13 -0.80 18.76
C MET A 217 -6.90 -0.64 20.27
N GLY A 218 -7.95 -0.37 21.05
CA GLY A 218 -7.82 -0.25 22.51
C GLY A 218 -7.36 -1.55 23.15
N ASN A 219 -6.51 -1.47 24.19
CA ASN A 219 -6.02 -2.62 24.92
C ASN A 219 -6.03 -2.35 26.43
N VAL A 220 -7.09 -2.82 27.10
CA VAL A 220 -7.28 -2.62 28.55
C VAL A 220 -6.31 -3.42 29.41
N HIS A 221 -5.79 -4.54 28.89
CA HIS A 221 -4.82 -5.39 29.59
C HIS A 221 -3.41 -4.80 29.53
N ASP A 222 -3.00 -4.31 28.36
CA ASP A 222 -1.68 -3.73 28.15
C ASP A 222 -1.73 -2.57 27.17
N ARG A 223 -1.76 -1.34 27.70
CA ARG A 223 -1.81 -0.10 26.91
C ARG A 223 -0.56 0.11 26.05
N SER A 224 0.57 -0.50 26.39
CA SER A 224 1.77 -0.42 25.54
C SER A 224 1.58 -1.20 24.23
N ARG A 225 0.61 -2.12 24.19
CA ARG A 225 0.23 -2.94 23.03
C ARG A 225 -1.10 -2.50 22.41
N GLU A 226 -1.36 -1.20 22.42
CA GLU A 226 -2.38 -0.55 21.57
C GLU A 226 -1.84 -0.44 20.14
N VAL A 227 -1.82 -1.59 19.48
CA VAL A 227 -1.30 -1.77 18.13
C VAL A 227 -2.34 -2.44 17.24
N THR A 228 -2.26 -2.23 15.94
CA THR A 228 -3.16 -2.81 14.94
C THR A 228 -2.70 -4.20 14.52
N CYS A 229 -1.42 -4.38 14.20
CA CYS A 229 -0.90 -5.61 13.64
C CYS A 229 -0.83 -6.73 14.68
N GLY A 230 -1.16 -7.94 14.25
CA GLY A 230 -1.11 -9.16 15.08
C GLY A 230 -2.24 -9.27 16.09
N ARG A 231 -3.20 -8.35 16.11
CA ARG A 231 -4.42 -8.44 16.94
C ARG A 231 -5.61 -8.89 16.11
N GLY A 232 -6.56 -9.52 16.78
CA GLY A 232 -7.76 -10.08 16.17
C GLY A 232 -8.96 -9.99 17.09
N ASN A 233 -10.12 -10.36 16.55
CA ASN A 233 -11.35 -10.56 17.31
C ASN A 233 -11.58 -12.07 17.45
N LEU A 234 -11.79 -12.56 18.68
CA LEU A 234 -12.00 -13.99 18.94
C LEU A 234 -13.43 -14.43 18.64
N SER A 235 -14.40 -13.61 19.03
CA SER A 235 -15.81 -13.92 18.90
C SER A 235 -16.63 -12.63 18.89
N PHE A 236 -17.83 -12.72 18.35
CA PHE A 236 -18.83 -11.67 18.39
C PHE A 236 -20.17 -12.27 18.82
N THR A 237 -20.90 -11.53 19.65
CA THR A 237 -22.28 -11.89 20.04
C THR A 237 -23.15 -10.68 19.83
N SER A 238 -24.28 -10.86 19.15
CA SER A 238 -25.21 -9.77 18.82
C SER A 238 -26.45 -9.84 19.73
N ILE A 239 -26.76 -8.73 20.40
CA ILE A 239 -27.97 -8.60 21.22
C ILE A 239 -29.11 -8.09 20.34
N ASN A 240 -30.25 -8.79 20.35
CA ASN A 240 -31.44 -8.42 19.59
C ASN A 240 -32.22 -7.30 20.32
N LEU A 241 -31.81 -6.05 20.12
CA LEU A 241 -32.47 -4.88 20.71
C LEU A 241 -33.97 -4.76 20.35
N PRO A 242 -34.41 -5.04 19.10
CA PRO A 242 -35.84 -5.06 18.77
C PRO A 242 -36.65 -6.02 19.66
N ARG A 243 -36.13 -7.20 19.96
CA ARG A 243 -36.79 -8.16 20.87
C ARG A 243 -36.95 -7.60 22.28
N ILE A 244 -35.92 -6.94 22.79
CA ILE A 244 -35.97 -6.28 24.11
C ILE A 244 -37.04 -5.17 24.09
N GLY A 245 -37.12 -4.39 23.01
CA GLY A 245 -38.15 -3.37 22.83
C GLY A 245 -39.57 -3.92 22.88
N ILE A 246 -39.81 -5.08 22.26
CA ILE A 246 -41.10 -5.77 22.30
C ILE A 246 -41.42 -6.25 23.73
N GLU A 247 -40.47 -6.87 24.42
CA GLU A 247 -40.65 -7.37 25.80
C GLU A 247 -40.84 -6.25 26.83
N ALA A 248 -40.28 -5.08 26.56
CA ALA A 248 -40.41 -3.89 27.39
C ALA A 248 -41.79 -3.24 27.32
N HIS A 249 -42.58 -3.47 26.25
CA HIS A 249 -43.91 -2.86 26.05
C HIS A 249 -43.95 -1.34 26.28
N GLY A 250 -42.92 -0.61 25.85
CA GLY A 250 -42.81 0.84 26.02
C GLY A 250 -42.24 1.29 27.39
N ASP A 251 -41.99 0.38 28.32
CA ASP A 251 -41.32 0.69 29.59
C ASP A 251 -39.79 0.76 29.40
N VAL A 252 -39.27 1.98 29.42
CA VAL A 252 -37.83 2.26 29.26
C VAL A 252 -37.00 1.64 30.39
N LYS A 253 -37.50 1.63 31.64
CA LYS A 253 -36.74 1.03 32.75
C LYS A 253 -36.65 -0.48 32.58
N LYS A 254 -37.75 -1.11 32.16
CA LYS A 254 -37.77 -2.54 31.85
C LYS A 254 -36.85 -2.89 30.67
N PHE A 255 -36.81 -2.05 29.63
CA PHE A 255 -35.89 -2.23 28.50
C PHE A 255 -34.43 -2.32 28.96
N TYR A 256 -33.97 -1.35 29.76
CA TYR A 256 -32.59 -1.35 30.24
C TYR A 256 -32.30 -2.50 31.20
N ALA A 257 -33.25 -2.87 32.07
CA ALA A 257 -33.08 -4.03 32.95
C ALA A 257 -32.89 -5.34 32.17
N ILE A 258 -33.66 -5.56 31.11
CA ILE A 258 -33.50 -6.74 30.23
C ILE A 258 -32.17 -6.65 29.48
N LEU A 259 -31.80 -5.45 28.98
CA LEU A 259 -30.53 -5.27 28.28
C LEU A 259 -29.33 -5.61 29.17
N ASP A 260 -29.31 -5.15 30.42
CA ASP A 260 -28.26 -5.46 31.40
C ASP A 260 -28.16 -6.97 31.63
N GLU A 261 -29.28 -7.67 31.84
CA GLU A 261 -29.33 -9.13 31.98
C GLU A 261 -28.73 -9.86 30.75
N ARG A 262 -29.04 -9.37 29.55
CA ARG A 262 -28.51 -9.94 28.29
C ARG A 262 -27.02 -9.64 28.12
N ILE A 263 -26.54 -8.46 28.54
CA ILE A 263 -25.11 -8.12 28.53
C ILE A 263 -24.35 -9.05 29.47
N ASP A 264 -24.83 -9.26 30.70
CA ASP A 264 -24.20 -10.15 31.67
C ASP A 264 -24.14 -11.60 31.17
N LEU A 265 -25.19 -12.06 30.49
CA LEU A 265 -25.19 -13.37 29.84
C LEU A 265 -24.12 -13.47 28.75
N VAL A 266 -23.97 -12.44 27.90
CA VAL A 266 -22.95 -12.41 26.85
C VAL A 266 -21.55 -12.39 27.44
N ILE A 267 -21.31 -11.60 28.50
CA ILE A 267 -20.01 -11.54 29.19
C ILE A 267 -19.63 -12.93 29.73
N ARG A 268 -20.57 -13.67 30.32
CA ARG A 268 -20.31 -15.04 30.83
C ARG A 268 -20.03 -16.07 29.72
N GLN A 269 -20.47 -15.79 28.50
CA GLN A 269 -20.31 -16.68 27.34
C GLN A 269 -18.98 -16.49 26.62
N LEU A 270 -18.36 -15.30 26.75
CA LEU A 270 -17.08 -14.94 26.15
C LEU A 270 -15.90 -15.31 27.06
#